data_AF-A0A1Q8ZVP6-F1
#
_entry.id   AF-A0A1Q8ZVP6-F1
#
_cell.length_a   1.000
_cell.length_b   1.000
_cell.length_c   1.000
_cell.angle_alpha   90.00
_cell.angle_beta   90.00
_cell.angle_gamma   90.00
#
_symmetry.space_group_name_H-M   'P 1'
#
loop_
_entity.id
_entity.type
_entity.pdbx_description
1 polymer ?
#
loop_
_entity_poly.entity_id
_entity_poly.type
_entity_poly.pdbx_seq_one_letter_code
_entity_poly.pdbx_strand_id
1 'polypeptide(L)'
;MLSAETILSTPVTAASSVFPGDQDQIKHEFRRLAALWHPDHCSDAKASDVLSHLVSLKNHLLHRSPMKASVEKIITTEKRVLRIRPLSVRQTDQAEIILGQTTFAQLFSGQQRDLADWEAGAIGRFRYADSDMQAQMQRFLPRIQMDERTEDGGRLLVCNRGGDDILLSDLLAKFGPLPAVHAAWLGSGLLNIAAWLEWSGICHGDIGPDAIVIDPTTHSVRLMSGWCFSCPFGKRPEVLPYRTLNILPRLASSGEVVDAYVDLHLIRQTLREALGDPAGSRLQSGLVPEPIAHWINLPPEGPAIADYTIWQRQLRRAWGPSKFITLDIDANHIYGVG
;
A
#
# COMPACT_ATOMS: atom_id res chain seq x y z
N MET A 1 28.57 -18.74 4.63
CA MET A 1 27.55 -18.16 3.73
C MET A 1 26.24 -18.88 4.00
N LEU A 2 25.11 -18.17 4.02
CA LEU A 2 23.78 -18.79 4.10
C LEU A 2 23.50 -19.51 2.77
N SER A 3 23.05 -20.77 2.83
CA SER A 3 22.68 -21.53 1.63
C SER A 3 21.29 -21.13 1.13
N ALA A 4 20.98 -21.40 -0.14
CA ALA A 4 19.65 -21.19 -0.71
C ALA A 4 18.56 -21.87 0.13
N GLU A 5 18.79 -23.11 0.55
CA GLU A 5 17.85 -23.90 1.33
C GLU A 5 17.59 -23.30 2.71
N THR A 6 18.64 -22.83 3.40
CA THR A 6 18.49 -22.15 4.69
C THR A 6 17.72 -20.84 4.57
N ILE A 7 18.00 -20.04 3.54
CA ILE A 7 17.29 -18.77 3.33
C ILE A 7 15.81 -19.04 3.06
N LEU A 8 15.50 -19.94 2.11
CA LEU A 8 14.13 -20.27 1.74
C LEU A 8 13.34 -20.96 2.87
N SER A 9 14.01 -21.73 3.74
CA SER A 9 13.37 -22.34 4.90
C SER A 9 13.16 -21.37 6.06
N THR A 10 13.77 -20.18 6.02
CA THR A 10 13.64 -19.20 7.10
C THR A 10 12.27 -18.53 7.04
N PRO A 11 11.38 -18.71 8.03
CA PRO A 11 10.10 -18.02 8.04
C PRO A 11 10.29 -16.52 8.25
N VAL A 12 9.38 -15.70 7.75
CA VAL A 12 9.44 -14.23 7.89
C VAL A 12 9.55 -13.77 9.34
N THR A 13 8.93 -14.49 10.28
CA THR A 13 9.02 -14.23 11.73
C THR A 13 10.41 -14.44 12.31
N ALA A 14 11.28 -15.17 11.62
CA ALA A 14 12.68 -15.39 11.97
C ALA A 14 13.64 -14.56 11.11
N ALA A 15 13.16 -13.54 10.39
CA ALA A 15 13.98 -12.73 9.48
C ALA A 15 15.21 -12.09 10.15
N SER A 16 15.15 -11.81 11.46
CA SER A 16 16.28 -11.26 12.24
C SER A 16 17.48 -12.21 12.32
N SER A 17 17.30 -13.51 12.04
CA SER A 17 18.39 -14.47 11.90
C SER A 17 19.18 -14.31 10.60
N VAL A 18 18.58 -13.71 9.57
CA VAL A 18 19.18 -13.44 8.26
C VAL A 18 19.69 -12.00 8.17
N PHE A 19 18.96 -11.05 8.74
CA PHE A 19 19.36 -9.64 8.83
C PHE A 19 19.43 -9.19 10.30
N PRO A 20 20.54 -9.45 11.00
CA PRO A 20 20.73 -8.94 12.34
C PRO A 20 20.96 -7.42 12.33
N GLY A 21 20.47 -6.71 13.33
CA GLY A 21 20.80 -5.30 13.56
C GLY A 21 19.64 -4.30 13.42
N ASP A 22 20.02 -3.02 13.35
CA ASP A 22 19.11 -1.89 13.12
C ASP A 22 18.73 -1.73 11.62
N GLN A 23 17.90 -0.72 11.30
CA GLN A 23 17.40 -0.55 9.93
C GLN A 23 18.51 -0.35 8.88
N ASP A 24 19.58 0.36 9.22
CA ASP A 24 20.68 0.62 8.29
C ASP A 24 21.52 -0.64 8.08
N GLN A 25 21.75 -1.40 9.14
CA GLN A 25 22.40 -2.72 9.07
C GLN A 25 21.57 -3.72 8.26
N ILE A 26 20.25 -3.74 8.42
CA ILE A 26 19.33 -4.57 7.61
C ILE A 26 19.43 -4.19 6.13
N LYS A 27 19.37 -2.89 5.79
CA LYS A 27 19.50 -2.42 4.40
C LYS A 27 20.87 -2.78 3.81
N HIS A 28 21.94 -2.64 4.58
CA HIS A 28 23.30 -2.97 4.15
C HIS A 28 23.44 -4.48 3.87
N GLU A 29 23.01 -5.32 4.80
CA GLU A 29 23.10 -6.77 4.68
C GLU A 29 22.20 -7.31 3.56
N PHE A 30 21.03 -6.70 3.36
CA PHE A 30 20.19 -6.98 2.20
C PHE A 30 20.91 -6.69 0.88
N ARG A 31 21.55 -5.53 0.72
CA ARG A 31 22.29 -5.21 -0.52
C ARG A 31 23.40 -6.24 -0.78
N ARG A 32 24.11 -6.65 0.27
CA ARG A 32 25.17 -7.67 0.20
C ARG A 32 24.62 -9.02 -0.28
N LEU A 33 23.52 -9.49 0.31
CA LEU A 33 22.91 -10.78 -0.07
C LEU A 33 22.20 -10.72 -1.42
N ALA A 34 21.55 -9.60 -1.75
CA ALA A 34 20.91 -9.39 -3.05
C ALA A 34 21.92 -9.39 -4.20
N ALA A 35 23.10 -8.79 -4.01
CA ALA A 35 24.16 -8.84 -4.99
C ALA A 35 24.70 -10.27 -5.20
N LEU A 36 24.73 -11.10 -4.15
CA LEU A 36 25.19 -12.49 -4.21
C LEU A 36 24.18 -13.41 -4.92
N TRP A 37 22.88 -13.17 -4.74
CA TRP A 37 21.79 -14.01 -5.23
C TRP A 37 21.06 -13.42 -6.44
N HIS A 38 21.61 -12.37 -7.06
CA HIS A 38 20.99 -11.77 -8.23
C HIS A 38 20.96 -12.74 -9.42
N PRO A 39 19.81 -12.98 -10.08
CA PRO A 39 19.70 -13.93 -11.20
C PRO A 39 20.66 -13.64 -12.36
N ASP A 40 21.03 -12.38 -12.57
CA ASP A 40 21.99 -11.99 -13.63
C ASP A 40 23.44 -12.42 -13.36
N HIS A 41 23.77 -12.79 -12.12
CA HIS A 41 25.15 -13.08 -11.69
C HIS A 41 25.28 -14.42 -10.96
N CYS A 42 24.18 -14.95 -10.42
CA CYS A 42 24.14 -16.22 -9.70
C CYS A 42 23.49 -17.30 -10.57
N SER A 43 24.24 -18.37 -10.89
CA SER A 43 23.78 -19.48 -11.72
C SER A 43 22.97 -20.53 -10.95
N ASP A 44 22.67 -20.30 -9.68
CA ASP A 44 21.86 -21.21 -8.86
C ASP A 44 20.41 -21.18 -9.35
N ALA A 45 19.81 -22.35 -9.59
CA ALA A 45 18.45 -22.47 -10.11
C ALA A 45 17.38 -21.83 -9.20
N LYS A 46 17.69 -21.62 -7.90
CA LYS A 46 16.80 -20.98 -6.92
C LYS A 46 17.12 -19.50 -6.69
N ALA A 47 18.06 -18.89 -7.44
CA ALA A 47 18.51 -17.52 -7.20
C ALA A 47 17.37 -16.49 -7.16
N SER A 48 16.43 -16.57 -8.12
CA SER A 48 15.24 -15.69 -8.15
C SER A 48 14.34 -15.87 -6.92
N ASP A 49 14.12 -17.11 -6.48
CA ASP A 49 13.29 -17.41 -5.31
C ASP A 49 13.97 -16.92 -4.02
N VAL A 50 15.29 -17.11 -3.92
CA VAL A 50 16.10 -16.63 -2.79
C VAL A 50 16.06 -15.11 -2.73
N LEU A 51 16.26 -14.41 -3.85
CA LEU A 51 16.21 -12.96 -3.89
C LEU A 51 14.83 -12.43 -3.52
N SER A 52 13.77 -13.02 -4.07
CA SER A 52 12.39 -12.66 -3.72
C SER A 52 12.12 -12.87 -2.22
N HIS A 53 12.58 -13.98 -1.66
CA HIS A 53 12.42 -14.26 -0.23
C HIS A 53 13.24 -13.30 0.64
N LEU A 54 14.46 -12.95 0.25
CA LEU A 54 15.26 -11.92 0.93
C LEU A 54 14.56 -10.56 0.94
N VAL A 55 13.88 -10.19 -0.16
CA VAL A 55 13.04 -8.99 -0.21
C VAL A 55 11.90 -9.09 0.81
N SER A 56 11.20 -10.22 0.88
CA SER A 56 10.14 -10.46 1.88
C SER A 56 10.66 -10.40 3.32
N LEU A 57 11.80 -11.01 3.63
CA LEU A 57 12.44 -10.98 4.94
C LEU A 57 12.88 -9.55 5.34
N LYS A 58 13.52 -8.82 4.42
CA LYS A 58 13.95 -7.43 4.64
C LYS A 58 12.74 -6.54 4.86
N ASN A 59 11.73 -6.66 4.00
CA ASN A 59 10.49 -5.91 4.12
C ASN A 59 9.79 -6.23 5.45
N HIS A 60 9.75 -7.49 5.89
CA HIS A 60 9.18 -7.84 7.19
C HIS A 60 9.87 -7.13 8.37
N LEU A 61 11.20 -6.99 8.33
CA LEU A 61 11.96 -6.32 9.40
C LEU A 61 11.90 -4.78 9.32
N LEU A 62 11.97 -4.22 8.11
CA LEU A 62 11.92 -2.77 7.89
C LEU A 62 10.50 -2.23 8.07
N HIS A 63 9.49 -3.01 7.66
CA HIS A 63 8.07 -2.76 7.93
C HIS A 63 7.62 -3.54 9.16
N ARG A 64 8.52 -3.65 10.16
CA ARG A 64 8.35 -4.34 11.44
C ARG A 64 6.87 -4.39 11.84
N SER A 65 6.39 -5.61 12.08
CA SER A 65 5.04 -5.95 12.56
C SER A 65 4.42 -4.84 13.40
N PRO A 66 3.10 -4.60 13.28
CA PRO A 66 2.41 -3.55 14.01
C PRO A 66 2.88 -3.64 15.47
N MET A 67 3.49 -2.57 15.99
CA MET A 67 3.66 -2.49 17.42
C MET A 67 2.27 -2.72 17.99
N LYS A 68 2.11 -3.73 18.84
CA LYS A 68 0.89 -3.84 19.66
C LYS A 68 0.74 -2.47 20.32
N ALA A 69 -0.21 -1.69 19.83
CA ALA A 69 -0.43 -0.34 20.29
C ALA A 69 -1.22 -0.42 21.60
N SER A 70 -0.58 -0.98 22.62
CA SER A 70 -1.08 -0.92 24.00
C SER A 70 -0.47 0.25 24.77
N VAL A 71 0.47 0.99 24.16
CA VAL A 71 1.05 2.19 24.76
C VAL A 71 0.30 3.41 24.22
N GLU A 72 -0.29 4.17 25.15
CA GLU A 72 -0.90 5.46 24.84
C GLU A 72 0.14 6.36 24.16
N LYS A 73 -0.23 6.92 23.00
CA LYS A 73 0.57 7.89 22.27
C LYS A 73 0.11 9.28 22.64
N ILE A 74 1.06 10.11 23.09
CA ILE A 74 0.83 11.51 23.40
C ILE A 74 1.34 12.34 22.23
N ILE A 75 0.46 13.13 21.63
CA ILE A 75 0.79 14.07 20.55
C ILE A 75 0.50 15.47 21.06
N THR A 76 1.52 16.30 21.16
CA THR A 76 1.35 17.70 21.55
C THR A 76 1.27 18.57 20.31
N THR A 77 0.12 19.21 20.15
CA THR A 77 -0.13 20.22 19.13
C THR A 77 -0.02 21.61 19.76
N GLU A 78 0.17 22.63 18.93
CA GLU A 78 0.14 24.04 19.39
C GLU A 78 -1.16 24.42 20.12
N LYS A 79 -2.25 23.66 19.90
CA LYS A 79 -3.57 23.94 20.48
C LYS A 79 -3.85 23.11 21.73
N ARG A 80 -3.32 21.89 21.82
CA ARG A 80 -3.69 20.88 22.83
C ARG A 80 -2.76 19.67 22.85
N VAL A 81 -2.81 18.95 23.97
CA VAL A 81 -2.24 17.61 24.10
C VAL A 81 -3.32 16.57 23.76
N LEU A 82 -3.04 15.71 22.78
CA LEU A 82 -3.88 14.57 22.41
C LEU A 82 -3.31 13.29 23.00
N ARG A 83 -4.16 12.50 23.65
CA ARG A 83 -3.84 11.14 24.12
C ARG A 83 -4.61 10.15 23.28
N ILE A 84 -3.90 9.33 22.52
CA ILE A 84 -4.48 8.38 21.57
C ILE A 84 -4.04 6.98 21.99
N ARG A 85 -4.98 6.04 22.04
CA ARG A 85 -4.65 4.61 22.07
C ARG A 85 -4.78 4.08 20.65
N PRO A 86 -3.67 3.92 19.91
CA PRO A 86 -3.76 3.45 18.55
C PRO A 86 -4.23 2.00 18.52
N LEU A 87 -4.90 1.61 17.45
CA LEU A 87 -5.04 0.21 17.04
C LEU A 87 -3.78 -0.26 16.33
N SER A 88 -3.15 0.63 15.57
CA SER A 88 -1.92 0.37 14.82
C SER A 88 -1.13 1.66 14.60
N VAL A 89 0.19 1.51 14.46
CA VAL A 89 1.11 2.59 14.11
C VAL A 89 2.08 2.08 13.05
N ARG A 90 2.24 2.82 11.95
CA ARG A 90 3.13 2.48 10.84
C ARG A 90 3.97 3.68 10.42
N GLN A 91 5.28 3.49 10.33
CA GLN A 91 6.16 4.49 9.75
C GLN A 91 6.21 4.30 8.23
N THR A 92 5.95 5.37 7.49
CA THR A 92 6.06 5.44 6.02
C THR A 92 7.16 6.44 5.61
N ASP A 93 7.40 6.58 4.31
CA ASP A 93 8.39 7.52 3.76
C ASP A 93 8.02 8.99 4.08
N GLN A 94 6.72 9.29 4.18
CA GLN A 94 6.15 10.63 4.32
C GLN A 94 5.75 10.99 5.76
N ALA A 95 5.24 10.02 6.53
CA ALA A 95 4.61 10.27 7.82
C ALA A 95 4.53 9.01 8.68
N GLU A 96 4.22 9.19 9.96
CA GLU A 96 3.73 8.10 10.80
C GLU A 96 2.20 8.02 10.68
N ILE A 97 1.70 6.88 10.20
CA ILE A 97 0.28 6.55 10.18
C ILE A 97 -0.11 6.02 11.56
N ILE A 98 -1.15 6.61 12.14
CA ILE A 98 -1.69 6.25 13.45
C ILE A 98 -3.17 5.91 13.23
N LEU A 99 -3.48 4.62 13.29
CA LEU A 99 -4.84 4.13 13.16
C LEU A 99 -5.50 4.12 14.54
N GLY A 100 -6.56 4.89 14.73
CA GLY A 100 -7.44 4.82 15.89
C GLY A 100 -8.71 4.02 15.62
N GLN A 101 -9.61 3.93 16.59
CA GLN A 101 -10.90 3.24 16.42
C GLN A 101 -11.72 3.84 15.26
N THR A 102 -11.86 5.17 15.24
CA THR A 102 -12.64 5.89 14.23
C THR A 102 -11.81 6.88 13.41
N THR A 103 -10.51 6.95 13.66
CA THR A 103 -9.61 7.94 13.06
C THR A 103 -8.47 7.30 12.29
N PHE A 104 -8.13 7.89 11.15
CA PHE A 104 -6.90 7.62 10.41
C PHE A 104 -6.07 8.90 10.47
N ALA A 105 -4.99 8.89 11.24
CA ALA A 105 -4.14 10.04 11.44
C ALA A 105 -2.79 9.87 10.72
N GLN A 106 -2.31 10.95 10.12
CA GLN A 106 -0.98 11.05 9.54
C GLN A 106 -0.21 12.13 10.32
N LEU A 107 0.87 11.74 10.98
CA LEU A 107 1.75 12.61 11.73
C LEU A 107 3.04 12.85 10.93
N PHE A 108 3.15 14.04 10.37
CA PHE A 108 4.32 14.50 9.64
C PHE A 108 5.29 15.19 10.60
N SER A 109 6.57 14.86 10.49
CA SER A 109 7.62 15.54 11.27
C SER A 109 7.83 16.98 10.78
N GLY A 110 8.52 17.80 11.57
CA GLY A 110 8.88 19.17 11.16
C GLY A 110 9.72 19.23 9.86
N GLN A 111 10.47 18.18 9.54
CA GLN A 111 11.24 18.08 8.29
C GLN A 111 10.35 17.76 7.07
N GLN A 112 9.14 17.24 7.31
CA GLN A 112 8.17 16.82 6.28
C GLN A 112 6.97 17.76 6.23
N ARG A 113 7.09 18.97 6.78
CA ARG A 113 5.98 19.95 6.81
C ARG A 113 5.44 20.26 5.41
N ASP A 114 6.31 20.39 4.42
CA ASP A 114 5.89 20.69 3.05
C ASP A 114 5.07 19.53 2.47
N LEU A 115 5.39 18.27 2.79
CA LEU A 115 4.58 17.11 2.42
C LEU A 115 3.20 17.16 3.08
N ALA A 116 3.11 17.58 4.33
CA ALA A 116 1.83 17.74 5.01
C ALA A 116 0.96 18.83 4.36
N ASP A 117 1.59 19.93 3.93
CA ASP A 117 0.92 21.01 3.17
C ASP A 117 0.41 20.49 1.82
N TRP A 118 1.17 19.63 1.15
CA TRP A 118 0.76 19.01 -0.11
C TRP A 118 -0.36 17.98 0.07
N GLU A 119 -0.29 17.13 1.10
CA GLU A 119 -1.35 16.16 1.46
C GLU A 119 -2.68 16.89 1.69
N ALA A 120 -2.68 17.90 2.58
CA ALA A 120 -3.87 18.67 2.89
C ALA A 120 -4.38 19.46 1.68
N GLY A 121 -3.47 20.04 0.90
CA GLY A 121 -3.80 20.75 -0.32
C GLY A 121 -4.43 19.85 -1.39
N ALA A 122 -3.90 18.63 -1.57
CA ALA A 122 -4.43 17.66 -2.53
C ALA A 122 -5.85 17.22 -2.14
N ILE A 123 -6.04 16.82 -0.88
CA ILE A 123 -7.35 16.38 -0.36
C ILE A 123 -8.38 17.51 -0.43
N GLY A 124 -7.99 18.74 -0.09
CA GLY A 124 -8.88 19.91 -0.16
C GLY A 124 -9.30 20.30 -1.58
N ARG A 125 -8.65 19.77 -2.62
CA ARG A 125 -8.91 20.10 -4.03
C ARG A 125 -9.58 18.98 -4.81
N PHE A 126 -10.06 17.92 -4.17
CA PHE A 126 -10.82 16.88 -4.84
C PHE A 126 -12.00 17.46 -5.63
N ARG A 127 -12.11 17.03 -6.89
CA ARG A 127 -13.15 17.46 -7.81
C ARG A 127 -14.08 16.30 -8.11
N TYR A 128 -15.30 16.63 -8.47
CA TYR A 128 -16.35 15.69 -8.86
C TYR A 128 -17.14 16.29 -10.01
N ALA A 129 -17.66 15.45 -10.90
CA ALA A 129 -18.45 15.91 -12.04
C ALA A 129 -19.77 16.54 -11.58
N ASP A 130 -20.36 15.93 -10.56
CA ASP A 130 -21.66 16.27 -9.98
C ASP A 130 -21.77 15.76 -8.54
N SER A 131 -22.92 16.00 -7.91
CA SER A 131 -23.20 15.56 -6.54
C SER A 131 -23.25 14.04 -6.38
N ASP A 132 -23.59 13.30 -7.43
CA ASP A 132 -23.74 11.85 -7.39
C ASP A 132 -22.37 11.18 -7.37
N MET A 133 -21.46 11.63 -8.23
CA MET A 133 -20.05 11.24 -8.20
C MET A 133 -19.42 11.63 -6.86
N GLN A 134 -19.70 12.82 -6.32
CA GLN A 134 -19.21 13.20 -5.00
C GLN A 134 -19.72 12.25 -3.91
N ALA A 135 -21.02 11.95 -3.90
CA ALA A 135 -21.64 11.08 -2.91
C ALA A 135 -21.06 9.65 -2.95
N GLN A 136 -20.75 9.17 -4.15
CA GLN A 136 -20.09 7.87 -4.35
C GLN A 136 -18.62 7.92 -3.90
N MET A 137 -17.83 8.86 -4.41
CA MET A 137 -16.37 8.86 -4.27
C MET A 137 -15.89 9.26 -2.88
N GLN A 138 -16.61 10.12 -2.17
CA GLN A 138 -16.25 10.52 -0.80
C GLN A 138 -16.21 9.34 0.19
N ARG A 139 -16.77 8.18 -0.17
CA ARG A 139 -16.73 6.96 0.67
C ARG A 139 -15.39 6.24 0.58
N PHE A 140 -14.64 6.48 -0.49
CA PHE A 140 -13.36 5.83 -0.81
C PHE A 140 -12.15 6.75 -0.65
N LEU A 141 -12.38 8.04 -0.41
CA LEU A 141 -11.37 9.09 -0.33
C LEU A 141 -11.33 9.71 1.07
N PRO A 142 -10.18 10.26 1.51
CA PRO A 142 -10.05 10.82 2.84
C PRO A 142 -10.78 12.15 2.94
N ARG A 143 -11.22 12.46 4.16
CA ARG A 143 -11.74 13.78 4.52
C ARG A 143 -11.07 14.22 5.81
N ILE A 144 -10.26 15.27 5.71
CA ILE A 144 -9.59 15.88 6.86
C ILE A 144 -10.64 16.50 7.78
N GLN A 145 -10.64 16.06 9.03
CA GLN A 145 -11.45 16.59 10.12
C GLN A 145 -10.66 17.48 11.07
N MET A 146 -9.37 17.18 11.22
CA MET A 146 -8.46 17.94 12.06
C MET A 146 -7.14 18.11 11.33
N ASP A 147 -6.62 19.32 11.45
CA ASP A 147 -5.40 19.78 10.83
C ASP A 147 -4.72 20.73 11.84
N GLU A 148 -3.69 20.23 12.52
CA GLU A 148 -3.04 20.94 13.62
C GLU A 148 -1.52 20.84 13.48
N ARG A 149 -0.84 21.96 13.75
CA ARG A 149 0.63 21.99 13.86
C ARG A 149 1.05 21.35 15.17
N THR A 150 2.14 20.59 15.13
CA THR A 150 2.76 20.01 16.31
C THR A 150 3.82 20.96 16.89
N GLU A 151 4.08 20.88 18.19
CA GLU A 151 5.05 21.77 18.85
C GLU A 151 6.48 21.63 18.31
N ASP A 152 6.82 20.45 17.77
CA ASP A 152 8.11 20.18 17.12
C ASP A 152 8.17 20.70 15.66
N GLY A 153 7.19 21.47 15.23
CA GLY A 153 7.12 22.10 13.91
C GLY A 153 6.55 21.20 12.80
N GLY A 154 6.12 19.99 13.14
CA GLY A 154 5.40 19.07 12.24
C GLY A 154 3.91 19.40 12.08
N ARG A 155 3.16 18.43 11.58
CA ARG A 155 1.72 18.57 11.31
C ARG A 155 0.98 17.25 11.50
N LEU A 156 -0.15 17.33 12.18
CA LEU A 156 -1.08 16.22 12.38
C LEU A 156 -2.32 16.43 11.51
N LEU A 157 -2.54 15.53 10.56
CA LEU A 157 -3.76 15.45 9.76
C LEU A 157 -4.58 14.26 10.21
N VAL A 158 -5.85 14.46 10.56
CA VAL A 158 -6.73 13.36 10.99
C VAL A 158 -7.97 13.31 10.12
N CYS A 159 -8.19 12.14 9.54
CA CYS A 159 -9.35 11.78 8.76
C CYS A 159 -10.23 10.79 9.53
N ASN A 160 -11.49 10.70 9.14
CA ASN A 160 -12.37 9.63 9.60
C ASN A 160 -12.11 8.34 8.83
N ARG A 161 -12.33 7.23 9.52
CA ARG A 161 -12.45 5.87 8.96
C ARG A 161 -13.73 5.21 9.49
N GLY A 162 -14.18 4.17 8.81
CA GLY A 162 -15.17 3.25 9.37
C GLY A 162 -14.56 2.50 10.57
N GLY A 163 -15.36 2.24 11.60
CA GLY A 163 -14.91 1.50 12.80
C GLY A 163 -14.27 0.16 12.45
N ASP A 164 -14.77 -0.49 11.41
CA ASP A 164 -14.36 -1.82 10.95
C ASP A 164 -13.27 -1.79 9.86
N ASP A 165 -12.81 -0.62 9.44
CA ASP A 165 -11.75 -0.54 8.43
C ASP A 165 -10.46 -1.22 8.97
N ILE A 166 -9.63 -1.78 8.11
CA ILE A 166 -8.38 -2.45 8.45
C ILE A 166 -7.32 -1.91 7.51
N LEU A 167 -6.16 -1.51 8.03
CA LEU A 167 -5.03 -1.15 7.19
C LEU A 167 -4.56 -2.40 6.44
N LEU A 168 -4.47 -2.34 5.11
CA LEU A 168 -4.15 -3.51 4.30
C LEU A 168 -2.80 -4.11 4.71
N SER A 169 -1.79 -3.29 5.02
CA SER A 169 -0.50 -3.77 5.51
C SER A 169 -0.58 -4.49 6.86
N ASP A 170 -1.53 -4.14 7.74
CA ASP A 170 -1.76 -4.87 8.99
C ASP A 170 -2.43 -6.22 8.76
N LEU A 171 -3.40 -6.28 7.85
CA LEU A 171 -4.02 -7.54 7.46
C LEU A 171 -2.97 -8.51 6.90
N LEU A 172 -2.19 -8.05 5.93
CA LEU A 172 -1.17 -8.87 5.29
C LEU A 172 -0.06 -9.28 6.27
N ALA A 173 0.35 -8.39 7.18
CA ALA A 173 1.36 -8.72 8.19
C ALA A 173 0.86 -9.79 9.18
N LYS A 174 -0.44 -9.81 9.49
CA LYS A 174 -1.00 -10.73 10.49
C LYS A 174 -1.45 -12.06 9.91
N PHE A 175 -2.13 -12.06 8.77
CA PHE A 175 -2.72 -13.24 8.17
C PHE A 175 -1.98 -13.74 6.93
N GLY A 176 -1.00 -12.98 6.45
CA GLY A 176 -0.28 -13.31 5.23
C GLY A 176 -1.11 -12.99 3.98
N PRO A 177 -0.83 -13.68 2.86
CA PRO A 177 -1.47 -13.42 1.58
C PRO A 177 -2.99 -13.59 1.59
N LEU A 178 -3.68 -12.74 0.85
CA LEU A 178 -5.11 -12.88 0.57
C LEU A 178 -5.35 -14.06 -0.39
N PRO A 179 -6.40 -14.87 -0.15
CA PRO A 179 -6.96 -15.73 -1.17
C PRO A 179 -7.33 -14.94 -2.43
N ALA A 180 -7.17 -15.55 -3.60
CA ALA A 180 -7.40 -14.91 -4.90
C ALA A 180 -8.77 -14.23 -5.03
N VAL A 181 -9.81 -14.86 -4.47
CA VAL A 181 -11.19 -14.35 -4.46
C VAL A 181 -11.34 -13.05 -3.67
N HIS A 182 -10.47 -12.79 -2.69
CA HIS A 182 -10.50 -11.57 -1.89
C HIS A 182 -9.60 -10.47 -2.46
N ALA A 183 -8.49 -10.83 -3.11
CA ALA A 183 -7.75 -9.89 -3.94
C ALA A 183 -8.62 -9.33 -5.10
N ALA A 184 -9.64 -10.08 -5.54
CA ALA A 184 -10.55 -9.67 -6.62
C ALA A 184 -11.36 -8.40 -6.31
N TRP A 185 -11.93 -8.29 -5.10
CA TRP A 185 -12.69 -7.11 -4.72
C TRP A 185 -11.76 -5.94 -4.36
N LEU A 186 -10.57 -6.21 -3.81
CA LEU A 186 -9.53 -5.20 -3.61
C LEU A 186 -9.18 -4.53 -4.96
N GLY A 187 -8.88 -5.33 -5.98
CA GLY A 187 -8.58 -4.82 -7.32
C GLY A 187 -9.74 -4.03 -7.92
N SER A 188 -10.98 -4.49 -7.71
CA SER A 188 -12.17 -3.79 -8.20
C SER A 188 -12.37 -2.43 -7.54
N GLY A 189 -12.14 -2.31 -6.23
CA GLY A 189 -12.23 -1.04 -5.51
C GLY A 189 -11.13 -0.06 -5.94
N LEU A 190 -9.90 -0.55 -6.07
CA LEU A 190 -8.77 0.27 -6.52
C LEU A 190 -8.94 0.77 -7.96
N LEU A 191 -9.44 -0.06 -8.88
CA LEU A 191 -9.70 0.34 -10.27
C LEU A 191 -10.86 1.35 -10.37
N ASN A 192 -11.85 1.26 -9.48
CA ASN A 192 -12.88 2.30 -9.37
C ASN A 192 -12.28 3.65 -8.94
N ILE A 193 -11.36 3.65 -7.96
CA ILE A 193 -10.62 4.86 -7.57
C ILE A 193 -9.73 5.37 -8.72
N ALA A 194 -9.05 4.48 -9.44
CA ALA A 194 -8.24 4.84 -10.61
C ALA A 194 -9.04 5.50 -11.73
N ALA A 195 -10.28 5.05 -11.96
CA ALA A 195 -11.18 5.69 -12.92
C ALA A 195 -11.48 7.16 -12.54
N TRP A 196 -11.65 7.43 -11.25
CA TRP A 196 -11.82 8.81 -10.75
C TRP A 196 -10.53 9.63 -10.79
N LEU A 197 -9.38 9.03 -10.47
CA LEU A 197 -8.05 9.67 -10.58
C LEU A 197 -7.80 10.13 -12.02
N GLU A 198 -8.08 9.25 -12.99
CA GLU A 198 -7.95 9.58 -14.40
C GLU A 198 -8.91 10.69 -14.83
N TRP A 199 -10.19 10.59 -14.46
CA TRP A 199 -11.18 11.63 -14.75
C TRP A 199 -10.78 12.99 -14.15
N SER A 200 -10.21 12.99 -12.94
CA SER A 200 -9.77 14.21 -12.25
C SER A 200 -8.41 14.73 -12.73
N GLY A 201 -7.70 13.98 -13.59
CA GLY A 201 -6.43 14.36 -14.19
C GLY A 201 -5.26 14.37 -13.20
N ILE A 202 -5.32 13.54 -12.16
CA ILE A 202 -4.28 13.44 -11.14
C ILE A 202 -3.75 12.01 -11.03
N CYS A 203 -2.44 11.89 -10.84
CA CYS A 203 -1.81 10.66 -10.39
C CYS A 203 -1.70 10.69 -8.86
N HIS A 204 -2.05 9.60 -8.19
CA HIS A 204 -1.83 9.43 -6.75
C HIS A 204 -0.36 9.17 -6.44
N GLY A 205 0.27 8.22 -7.14
CA GLY A 205 1.73 8.00 -7.09
C GLY A 205 2.22 7.14 -5.92
N ASP A 206 1.38 6.79 -4.95
CA ASP A 206 1.72 5.93 -3.81
C ASP A 206 0.64 4.87 -3.48
N ILE A 207 -0.01 4.30 -4.50
CA ILE A 207 -1.00 3.23 -4.25
C ILE A 207 -0.27 1.97 -3.76
N GLY A 208 -0.44 1.63 -2.49
CA GLY A 208 0.19 0.48 -1.84
C GLY A 208 -0.46 0.08 -0.52
N PRO A 209 -0.01 -1.01 0.12
CA PRO A 209 -0.66 -1.55 1.33
C PRO A 209 -0.75 -0.59 2.52
N ASP A 210 0.19 0.35 2.65
CA ASP A 210 0.17 1.36 3.72
C ASP A 210 -0.78 2.55 3.41
N ALA A 211 -1.20 2.70 2.15
CA ALA A 211 -2.13 3.74 1.72
C ALA A 211 -3.60 3.30 1.76
N ILE A 212 -3.86 2.01 1.90
CA ILE A 212 -5.18 1.43 1.69
C ILE A 212 -5.76 0.92 3.00
N VAL A 213 -7.00 1.31 3.28
CA VAL A 213 -7.83 0.66 4.29
C VAL A 213 -8.98 -0.09 3.63
N ILE A 214 -9.34 -1.23 4.18
CA ILE A 214 -10.38 -2.11 3.68
C ILE A 214 -11.38 -2.46 4.76
N ASP A 215 -12.64 -2.70 4.39
CA ASP A 215 -13.62 -3.33 5.27
C ASP A 215 -14.01 -4.69 4.66
N PRO A 216 -13.51 -5.81 5.22
CA PRO A 216 -13.85 -7.15 4.75
C PRO A 216 -15.35 -7.47 4.76
N THR A 217 -16.12 -6.85 5.64
CA THR A 217 -17.57 -7.11 5.82
C THR A 217 -18.37 -6.54 4.66
N THR A 218 -17.95 -5.39 4.15
CA THR A 218 -18.64 -4.68 3.05
C THR A 218 -17.88 -4.73 1.72
N HIS A 219 -16.67 -5.30 1.72
CA HIS A 219 -15.69 -5.21 0.64
C HIS A 219 -15.38 -3.75 0.22
N SER A 220 -15.43 -2.82 1.18
CA SER A 220 -15.03 -1.44 0.93
C SER A 220 -13.52 -1.33 0.80
N VAL A 221 -13.05 -0.46 -0.08
CA VAL A 221 -11.63 -0.14 -0.30
C VAL A 221 -11.50 1.38 -0.32
N ARG A 222 -10.63 1.94 0.51
CA ARG A 222 -10.41 3.39 0.59
C ARG A 222 -8.91 3.71 0.52
N LEU A 223 -8.57 4.79 -0.16
CA LEU A 223 -7.20 5.25 -0.37
C LEU A 223 -6.92 6.46 0.52
N MET A 224 -6.33 6.23 1.69
CA MET A 224 -6.36 7.16 2.83
C MET A 224 -5.11 8.02 3.04
N SER A 225 -3.96 7.60 2.50
CA SER A 225 -2.69 8.35 2.60
C SER A 225 -1.94 8.32 1.27
N GLY A 226 -0.87 9.13 1.19
CA GLY A 226 -0.01 9.21 0.00
C GLY A 226 -0.38 10.37 -0.94
N TRP A 227 -1.37 11.20 -0.57
CA TRP A 227 -1.82 12.33 -1.39
C TRP A 227 -0.79 13.46 -1.50
N CYS A 228 0.19 13.52 -0.61
CA CYS A 228 1.37 14.38 -0.70
C CYS A 228 2.25 14.08 -1.92
N PHE A 229 2.17 12.87 -2.48
CA PHE A 229 2.84 12.48 -3.72
C PHE A 229 2.01 12.77 -4.97
N SER A 230 0.76 13.21 -4.80
CA SER A 230 -0.14 13.38 -5.93
C SER A 230 0.32 14.49 -6.87
N CYS A 231 0.19 14.24 -8.17
CA CYS A 231 0.72 15.11 -9.20
C CYS A 231 -0.25 15.16 -10.41
N PRO A 232 -0.57 16.35 -10.95
CA PRO A 232 -1.38 16.45 -12.16
C PRO A 232 -0.73 15.72 -13.34
N PHE A 233 -1.54 15.12 -14.22
CA PHE A 233 -1.02 14.48 -15.42
C PHE A 233 -0.21 15.44 -16.31
N GLY A 234 0.83 14.90 -16.93
CA GLY A 234 1.76 15.68 -17.76
C GLY A 234 2.67 16.61 -16.95
N LYS A 235 2.68 16.50 -15.62
CA LYS A 235 3.65 17.16 -14.74
C LYS A 235 4.65 16.18 -14.19
N ARG A 236 5.81 16.70 -13.83
CA ARG A 236 6.85 15.96 -13.14
C ARG A 236 6.48 15.89 -11.64
N PRO A 237 6.54 14.71 -11.01
CA PRO A 237 6.34 14.60 -9.57
C PRO A 237 7.51 15.27 -8.84
N GLU A 238 7.21 16.10 -7.83
CA GLU A 238 8.24 16.78 -7.05
C GLU A 238 9.01 15.80 -6.17
N VAL A 239 8.30 14.85 -5.59
CA VAL A 239 8.85 13.78 -4.78
C VAL A 239 8.08 12.49 -5.07
N LEU A 240 8.74 11.34 -4.88
CA LEU A 240 8.12 10.02 -5.02
C LEU A 240 8.57 9.12 -3.88
N PRO A 241 7.71 8.20 -3.43
CA PRO A 241 8.08 7.20 -2.44
C PRO A 241 9.07 6.19 -3.05
N TYR A 242 9.92 5.61 -2.20
CA TYR A 242 10.94 4.65 -2.63
C TYR A 242 10.30 3.43 -3.32
N ARG A 243 9.12 3.00 -2.84
CA ARG A 243 8.37 1.89 -3.44
C ARG A 243 8.03 2.18 -4.90
N THR A 244 7.48 3.35 -5.20
CA THR A 244 7.11 3.72 -6.57
C THR A 244 8.32 3.82 -7.49
N LEU A 245 9.45 4.33 -7.01
CA LEU A 245 10.69 4.38 -7.80
C LEU A 245 11.26 2.99 -8.12
N ASN A 246 11.06 1.99 -7.26
CA ASN A 246 11.48 0.61 -7.60
C ASN A 246 10.58 -0.03 -8.66
N ILE A 247 9.27 0.29 -8.64
CA ILE A 247 8.29 -0.28 -9.57
C ILE A 247 8.38 0.41 -10.93
N LEU A 248 8.59 1.73 -10.93
CA LEU A 248 8.66 2.57 -12.12
C LEU A 248 9.95 3.42 -12.11
N PRO A 249 11.15 2.80 -12.30
CA PRO A 249 12.43 3.51 -12.24
C PRO A 249 12.55 4.66 -13.24
N ARG A 250 11.79 4.60 -14.35
CA ARG A 250 11.77 5.69 -15.35
C ARG A 250 11.49 7.03 -14.68
N LEU A 251 10.60 7.09 -13.69
CA LEU A 251 10.20 8.34 -13.03
C LEU A 251 11.32 9.02 -12.25
N ALA A 252 12.45 8.34 -12.00
CA ALA A 252 13.66 8.97 -11.45
C ALA A 252 14.37 9.89 -12.46
N SER A 253 14.11 9.72 -13.76
CA SER A 253 14.79 10.46 -14.82
C SER A 253 14.28 11.90 -14.92
N SER A 254 15.18 12.81 -15.26
CA SER A 254 14.81 14.21 -15.47
C SER A 254 13.83 14.35 -16.65
N GLY A 255 12.76 15.11 -16.45
CA GLY A 255 11.76 15.41 -17.48
C GLY A 255 10.63 14.38 -17.62
N GLU A 256 10.71 13.25 -16.91
CA GLU A 256 9.62 12.28 -16.89
C GLU A 256 8.40 12.82 -16.16
N VAL A 257 7.23 12.51 -16.70
CA VAL A 257 5.93 12.99 -16.22
C VAL A 257 5.05 11.82 -15.81
N VAL A 258 4.07 12.10 -14.96
CA VAL A 258 3.04 11.14 -14.56
C VAL A 258 1.85 11.16 -15.50
N ASP A 259 1.21 10.01 -15.61
CA ASP A 259 -0.03 9.75 -16.34
C ASP A 259 -0.86 8.71 -15.58
N ALA A 260 -2.00 8.31 -16.15
CA ALA A 260 -2.88 7.31 -15.54
C ALA A 260 -2.23 5.92 -15.40
N TYR A 261 -1.21 5.59 -16.21
CA TYR A 261 -0.59 4.26 -16.19
C TYR A 261 0.22 4.03 -14.92
N VAL A 262 0.77 5.09 -14.31
CA VAL A 262 1.51 5.02 -13.05
C VAL A 262 0.68 4.30 -11.99
N ASP A 263 -0.54 4.80 -11.72
CA ASP A 263 -1.41 4.22 -10.70
C ASP A 263 -1.91 2.82 -11.07
N LEU A 264 -2.15 2.52 -12.35
CA LEU A 264 -2.53 1.18 -12.80
C LEU A 264 -1.41 0.15 -12.60
N HIS A 265 -0.14 0.55 -12.75
CA HIS A 265 1.01 -0.28 -12.40
C HIS A 265 1.11 -0.50 -10.88
N LEU A 266 0.91 0.56 -10.09
CA LEU A 266 0.92 0.46 -8.63
C LEU A 266 -0.21 -0.42 -8.09
N ILE A 267 -1.39 -0.40 -8.72
CA ILE A 267 -2.51 -1.31 -8.40
C ILE A 267 -2.12 -2.76 -8.65
N ARG A 268 -1.57 -3.09 -9.82
CA ARG A 268 -1.10 -4.45 -10.12
C ARG A 268 -0.03 -4.92 -9.13
N GLN A 269 0.92 -4.06 -8.80
CA GLN A 269 1.94 -4.38 -7.80
C GLN A 269 1.32 -4.60 -6.41
N THR A 270 0.35 -3.78 -6.02
CA THR A 270 -0.37 -3.95 -4.75
C THR A 270 -1.14 -5.27 -4.71
N LEU A 271 -1.72 -5.70 -5.83
CA LEU A 271 -2.37 -7.01 -5.93
C LEU A 271 -1.35 -8.17 -5.84
N ARG A 272 -0.19 -8.06 -6.48
CA ARG A 272 0.92 -9.04 -6.34
C ARG A 272 1.37 -9.18 -4.89
N GLU A 273 1.55 -8.06 -4.20
CA GLU A 273 1.90 -8.03 -2.78
C GLU A 273 0.79 -8.66 -1.91
N ALA A 274 -0.47 -8.31 -2.17
CA ALA A 274 -1.61 -8.87 -1.44
C ALA A 274 -1.76 -10.38 -1.67
N LEU A 275 -1.42 -10.88 -2.86
CA LEU A 275 -1.40 -12.30 -3.20
C LEU A 275 -0.15 -13.03 -2.69
N GLY A 276 0.77 -12.33 -2.03
CA GLY A 276 1.99 -12.92 -1.48
C GLY A 276 3.06 -13.21 -2.51
N ASP A 277 2.96 -12.65 -3.71
CA ASP A 277 3.90 -12.87 -4.81
C ASP A 277 4.37 -11.55 -5.44
N PRO A 278 5.16 -10.72 -4.72
CA PRO A 278 5.52 -9.38 -5.18
C PRO A 278 6.26 -9.33 -6.53
N ALA A 279 6.96 -10.40 -6.90
CA ALA A 279 7.65 -10.53 -8.19
C ALA A 279 6.73 -10.98 -9.33
N GLY A 280 5.54 -11.53 -9.02
CA GLY A 280 4.58 -12.05 -9.99
C GLY A 280 4.94 -13.39 -10.65
N SER A 281 6.11 -13.97 -10.32
CA SER A 281 6.63 -15.18 -10.97
C SER A 281 5.83 -16.45 -10.64
N ARG A 282 5.13 -16.49 -9.50
CA ARG A 282 4.36 -17.65 -9.02
C ARG A 282 2.87 -17.51 -9.29
N LEU A 283 2.38 -16.35 -9.73
CA LEU A 283 0.95 -16.20 -10.07
C LEU A 283 0.50 -17.19 -11.15
N GLN A 284 1.38 -17.56 -12.08
CA GLN A 284 1.08 -18.54 -13.14
C GLN A 284 1.13 -20.00 -12.66
N SER A 285 1.56 -20.27 -11.42
CA SER A 285 1.67 -21.65 -10.89
C SER A 285 0.35 -22.20 -10.32
N GLY A 286 -0.78 -21.55 -10.61
CA GLY A 286 -2.10 -21.94 -10.10
C GLY A 286 -2.51 -21.28 -8.78
N LEU A 287 -1.72 -20.36 -8.24
CA LEU A 287 -2.07 -19.59 -7.03
C LEU A 287 -3.35 -18.77 -7.22
N VAL A 288 -3.55 -18.27 -8.43
CA VAL A 288 -4.76 -17.54 -8.85
C VAL A 288 -5.26 -18.11 -10.18
N PRO A 289 -6.55 -17.96 -10.53
CA PRO A 289 -7.05 -18.37 -11.84
C PRO A 289 -6.28 -17.68 -12.97
N GLU A 290 -6.03 -18.41 -14.05
CA GLU A 290 -5.21 -17.93 -15.18
C GLU A 290 -5.63 -16.54 -15.71
N PRO A 291 -6.92 -16.23 -15.91
CA PRO A 291 -7.33 -14.90 -16.41
C PRO A 291 -6.90 -13.75 -15.49
N ILE A 292 -6.80 -14.02 -14.19
CA ILE A 292 -6.41 -13.06 -13.15
C ILE A 292 -4.89 -12.93 -13.11
N ALA A 293 -4.17 -14.05 -13.11
CA ALA A 293 -2.70 -14.06 -13.19
C ALA A 293 -2.22 -13.25 -14.40
N HIS A 294 -2.84 -13.49 -15.55
CA HIS A 294 -2.51 -12.84 -16.80
C HIS A 294 -2.67 -11.31 -16.71
N TRP A 295 -3.82 -10.83 -16.24
CA TRP A 295 -4.08 -9.39 -16.14
C TRP A 295 -3.15 -8.69 -15.13
N ILE A 296 -2.85 -9.34 -13.99
CA ILE A 296 -1.97 -8.77 -12.95
C ILE A 296 -0.51 -8.65 -13.45
N ASN A 297 -0.06 -9.61 -14.25
CA ASN A 297 1.32 -9.65 -14.73
C ASN A 297 1.55 -8.84 -16.02
N LEU A 298 0.52 -8.60 -16.82
CA LEU A 298 0.63 -7.75 -17.99
C LEU A 298 0.56 -6.25 -17.65
N PRO A 299 1.23 -5.39 -18.44
CA PRO A 299 1.06 -3.95 -18.31
C PRO A 299 -0.41 -3.54 -18.59
N PRO A 300 -0.87 -2.40 -18.09
CA PRO A 300 -2.18 -1.87 -18.42
C PRO A 300 -2.28 -1.60 -19.94
N GLU A 301 -3.35 -2.10 -20.57
CA GLU A 301 -3.54 -2.00 -22.03
C GLU A 301 -4.20 -0.69 -22.46
N GLY A 302 -4.71 0.10 -21.52
CA GLY A 302 -5.46 1.31 -21.83
C GLY A 302 -5.77 2.15 -20.59
N PRO A 303 -6.61 3.18 -20.77
CA PRO A 303 -7.04 4.06 -19.69
C PRO A 303 -7.79 3.28 -18.59
N ALA A 304 -7.88 3.85 -17.39
CA ALA A 304 -8.40 3.21 -16.19
C ALA A 304 -9.80 2.59 -16.37
N ILE A 305 -10.71 3.26 -17.08
CA ILE A 305 -12.06 2.71 -17.37
C ILE A 305 -11.98 1.47 -18.27
N ALA A 306 -11.12 1.51 -19.30
CA ALA A 306 -10.92 0.38 -20.20
C ALA A 306 -10.27 -0.80 -19.45
N ASP A 307 -9.23 -0.51 -18.67
CA ASP A 307 -8.53 -1.51 -17.85
C ASP A 307 -9.46 -2.12 -16.80
N TYR A 308 -10.33 -1.32 -16.19
CA TYR A 308 -11.36 -1.81 -15.27
C TYR A 308 -12.40 -2.70 -15.97
N THR A 309 -12.78 -2.36 -17.20
CA THR A 309 -13.67 -3.19 -18.00
C THR A 309 -13.03 -4.54 -18.35
N ILE A 310 -11.74 -4.56 -18.67
CA ILE A 310 -10.97 -5.79 -18.90
C ILE A 310 -10.94 -6.62 -17.62
N TRP A 311 -10.60 -5.99 -16.48
CA TRP A 311 -10.60 -6.64 -15.17
C TRP A 311 -11.94 -7.34 -14.86
N GLN A 312 -13.07 -6.65 -15.01
CA GLN A 312 -14.41 -7.22 -14.81
C GLN A 312 -14.66 -8.44 -15.71
N ARG A 313 -14.15 -8.42 -16.94
CA ARG A 313 -14.25 -9.57 -17.86
C ARG A 313 -13.39 -10.74 -17.39
N GLN A 314 -12.19 -10.49 -16.88
CA GLN A 314 -11.32 -11.55 -16.36
C GLN A 314 -11.89 -12.16 -15.07
N LEU A 315 -12.48 -11.35 -14.17
CA LEU A 315 -13.23 -11.85 -13.01
C LEU A 315 -14.33 -12.83 -13.44
N ARG A 316 -15.13 -12.46 -14.45
CA ARG A 316 -16.20 -13.34 -14.96
C ARG A 316 -15.67 -14.61 -15.61
N ARG A 317 -14.54 -14.55 -16.30
CA ARG A 317 -13.88 -15.74 -16.88
C ARG A 317 -13.33 -16.67 -15.79
N ALA A 318 -12.81 -16.11 -14.71
CA ALA A 318 -12.23 -16.86 -13.61
C ALA A 318 -13.28 -17.54 -12.72
N TRP A 319 -14.38 -16.85 -12.39
CA TRP A 319 -15.33 -17.31 -11.37
C TRP A 319 -16.82 -17.25 -11.78
N GLY A 320 -17.13 -16.81 -12.99
CA GLY A 320 -18.51 -16.66 -13.46
C GLY A 320 -19.18 -15.37 -12.95
N PRO A 321 -20.52 -15.36 -12.79
CA PRO A 321 -21.25 -14.20 -12.30
C PRO A 321 -20.77 -13.74 -10.92
N SER A 322 -20.80 -12.42 -10.69
CA SER A 322 -20.41 -11.81 -9.41
C SER A 322 -21.20 -12.40 -8.25
N LYS A 323 -20.49 -12.75 -7.17
CA LYS A 323 -21.04 -13.24 -5.91
C LYS A 323 -20.27 -12.61 -4.75
N PHE A 324 -20.98 -12.26 -3.70
CA PHE A 324 -20.35 -11.83 -2.46
C PHE A 324 -19.78 -13.07 -1.75
N ILE A 325 -18.47 -13.12 -1.56
CA ILE A 325 -17.78 -14.18 -0.81
C ILE A 325 -17.19 -13.53 0.44
N THR A 326 -17.78 -13.84 1.60
CA THR A 326 -17.34 -13.30 2.88
C THR A 326 -15.88 -13.66 3.16
N LEU A 327 -15.08 -12.66 3.51
CA LEU A 327 -13.81 -12.87 4.19
C LEU A 327 -14.09 -12.85 5.70
N ASP A 328 -13.97 -14.00 6.37
CA ASP A 328 -14.28 -14.17 7.79
C ASP A 328 -13.16 -13.61 8.69
N ILE A 329 -12.90 -12.31 8.53
CA ILE A 329 -11.92 -11.51 9.28
C ILE A 329 -12.53 -10.13 9.48
N ASP A 330 -12.44 -9.59 10.70
CA ASP A 330 -12.85 -8.23 11.02
C ASP A 330 -11.72 -7.46 11.76
N ALA A 331 -12.00 -6.22 12.14
CA ALA A 331 -11.06 -5.40 12.88
C ALA A 331 -10.66 -6.02 14.24
N ASN A 332 -11.50 -6.85 14.86
CA ASN A 332 -11.22 -7.51 16.14
C ASN A 332 -10.21 -8.63 15.97
N HIS A 333 -10.32 -9.39 14.88
CA HIS A 333 -9.32 -10.38 14.51
C HIS A 333 -7.94 -9.75 14.34
N ILE A 334 -7.84 -8.49 13.89
CA ILE A 334 -6.57 -7.79 13.71
C ILE A 334 -6.09 -7.07 14.97
N TYR A 335 -6.93 -6.20 15.53
CA TYR A 335 -6.57 -5.22 16.54
C TYR A 335 -7.04 -5.60 17.96
N GLY A 336 -7.89 -6.62 18.10
CA GLY A 336 -8.37 -7.12 19.41
C GLY A 336 -9.41 -6.22 20.09
N VAL A 337 -10.22 -5.50 19.31
CA VAL A 337 -11.16 -4.46 19.78
C VAL A 337 -12.59 -5.02 19.96
N GLY A 338 -12.73 -6.09 20.75
CA GLY A 338 -14.05 -6.67 21.10
C GLY A 338 -14.73 -5.95 22.25
#